data_AF-A0A1Y3L617-F1
#
_entry.id   AF-A0A1Y3L617-F1
#
_cell.length_a   1.000
_cell.length_b   1.000
_cell.length_c   1.000
_cell.angle_alpha   90.00
_cell.angle_beta   90.00
_cell.angle_gamma   90.00
#
_symmetry.space_group_name_H-M   'P 1'
#
loop_
_entity.id
_entity.type
_entity.pdbx_description
1 polymer ?
#
loop_
_entity_poly.entity_id
_entity_poly.type
_entity_poly.pdbx_seq_one_letter_code
_entity_poly.pdbx_strand_id
1 'polypeptide(L)'
;MTDKELSASEQWLEARAPGFQRLPDLDRRVIFDFAFLWSLFEAQIMENYARTNLIRKRIDAWTVDGTLGAELYEAELAYYRSRYYADGELTHHFPHLQLRPSDHRDLVQAVIEGVNDTPRDRMLALLMIVWRLRNNLFHGAKWAYELRDQRENFSHANSVLMRILERHGRLG
;
A
#
# COMPACT_ATOMS: atom_id res chain seq x y z
N MET A 1 16.97 -18.71 20.03
CA MET A 1 16.43 -17.39 19.69
C MET A 1 17.64 -16.50 19.49
N THR A 2 17.99 -16.18 18.25
CA THR A 2 19.10 -15.27 17.96
C THR A 2 18.67 -13.88 18.39
N ASP A 3 19.42 -13.31 19.34
CA ASP A 3 19.25 -11.94 19.76
C ASP A 3 19.45 -11.06 18.53
N LYS A 4 18.38 -10.42 18.07
CA LYS A 4 18.41 -9.67 16.82
C LYS A 4 18.96 -8.29 17.15
N GLU A 5 20.17 -8.01 16.65
CA GLU A 5 20.80 -6.72 16.82
C GLU A 5 19.95 -5.64 16.13
N LEU A 6 19.35 -4.75 16.92
CA LEU A 6 18.60 -3.60 16.43
C LEU A 6 19.56 -2.56 15.88
N SER A 7 19.22 -1.94 14.74
CA SER A 7 19.95 -0.79 14.23
C SER A 7 19.91 0.39 15.21
N ALA A 8 20.86 1.32 15.10
CA ALA A 8 20.88 2.54 15.91
C ALA A 8 19.57 3.36 15.77
N SER A 9 18.96 3.37 14.58
CA SER A 9 17.66 4.01 14.37
C SER A 9 16.51 3.27 15.04
N GLU A 10 16.49 1.94 15.03
CA GLU A 10 15.46 1.16 15.74
C GLU A 10 15.56 1.34 17.25
N GLN A 11 16.78 1.32 17.81
CA GLN A 11 17.01 1.60 19.24
C GLN A 11 16.53 3.00 19.62
N TRP A 12 16.81 4.00 18.78
CA TRP A 12 16.31 5.36 19.01
C TRP A 12 14.78 5.43 18.94
N LEU A 13 14.14 4.76 17.98
CA LEU A 13 12.69 4.71 17.86
C LEU A 13 12.03 4.01 19.05
N GLU A 14 12.61 2.91 19.55
CA GLU A 14 12.12 2.26 20.78
C GLU A 14 12.18 3.19 21.99
N ALA A 15 13.28 3.95 22.12
CA ALA A 15 13.49 4.84 23.25
C ALA A 15 12.68 6.15 23.17
N ARG A 16 12.36 6.64 21.96
CA ARG A 16 11.85 8.00 21.76
C ARG A 16 10.48 8.09 21.09
N ALA A 17 10.06 7.08 20.35
CA ALA A 17 8.84 7.14 19.55
C ALA A 17 7.67 6.46 20.30
N PRO A 18 6.65 7.21 20.77
CA PRO A 18 5.60 6.65 21.61
C PRO A 18 4.87 5.48 20.94
N GLY A 19 4.91 4.32 21.60
CA GLY A 19 4.21 3.11 21.16
C GLY A 19 4.93 2.25 20.12
N PHE A 20 6.08 2.67 19.60
CA PHE A 20 6.88 1.86 18.68
C PHE A 20 7.35 0.55 19.31
N GLN A 21 7.82 0.60 20.57
CA GLN A 21 8.24 -0.59 21.33
C GLN A 21 7.10 -1.61 21.53
N ARG A 22 5.83 -1.20 21.40
CA ARG A 22 4.68 -2.10 21.55
C ARG A 22 4.29 -2.82 20.25
N LEU A 23 4.90 -2.45 19.12
CA LEU A 23 4.66 -3.12 17.85
C LEU A 23 5.49 -4.42 17.80
N PRO A 24 4.89 -5.56 17.41
CA PRO A 24 5.65 -6.77 17.13
C PRO A 24 6.75 -6.52 16.11
N ASP A 25 7.89 -7.21 16.24
CA ASP A 25 9.04 -7.05 15.34
C ASP A 25 8.68 -7.21 13.86
N LEU A 26 7.81 -8.16 13.54
CA LEU A 26 7.39 -8.41 12.17
C LEU A 26 6.59 -7.23 11.62
N ASP A 27 5.70 -6.64 12.42
CA ASP A 27 4.92 -5.45 12.05
C ASP A 27 5.85 -4.27 11.76
N ARG A 28 6.88 -4.09 12.60
CA ARG A 28 7.90 -3.04 12.40
C ARG A 28 8.65 -3.22 11.09
N ARG A 29 9.08 -4.45 10.78
CA ARG A 29 9.81 -4.74 9.54
C ARG A 29 8.99 -4.49 8.29
N VAL A 30 7.75 -4.97 8.23
CA VAL A 30 6.92 -4.79 7.02
C VAL A 30 6.65 -3.32 6.73
N ILE A 31 6.61 -2.47 7.76
CA ILE A 31 6.50 -1.01 7.64
C ILE A 31 7.79 -0.39 7.10
N PHE A 32 8.96 -0.80 7.61
CA PHE A 32 10.24 -0.34 7.06
C PHE A 32 10.43 -0.76 5.61
N ASP A 33 10.11 -2.01 5.29
CA ASP A 33 10.12 -2.55 3.93
C ASP A 33 9.20 -1.71 3.03
N PHE A 34 7.99 -1.39 3.51
CA PHE A 34 7.05 -0.55 2.77
C PHE A 34 7.58 0.85 2.50
N ALA A 35 8.15 1.51 3.51
CA ALA A 35 8.72 2.84 3.34
C ALA A 35 9.83 2.84 2.29
N PHE A 36 10.70 1.83 2.32
CA PHE A 36 11.80 1.70 1.36
C PHE A 36 11.31 1.35 -0.06
N LEU A 37 10.43 0.36 -0.20
CA LEU A 37 9.84 -0.04 -1.48
C LEU A 37 9.05 1.10 -2.11
N TRP A 38 8.32 1.88 -1.30
CA TRP A 38 7.63 3.07 -1.79
C TRP A 38 8.61 4.10 -2.35
N SER A 39 9.69 4.40 -1.63
CA SER A 39 10.73 5.33 -2.12
C SER A 39 11.37 4.85 -3.43
N LEU A 40 11.62 3.55 -3.56
CA LEU A 40 12.15 2.98 -4.80
C LEU A 40 11.13 3.05 -5.94
N PHE A 41 9.87 2.72 -5.69
CA PHE A 41 8.77 2.89 -6.65
C PHE A 41 8.64 4.34 -7.12
N GLU A 42 8.72 5.29 -6.19
CA GLU A 42 8.63 6.70 -6.50
C GLU A 42 9.77 7.17 -7.41
N ALA A 43 11.00 6.71 -7.13
CA ALA A 43 12.17 7.03 -7.93
C ALA A 43 12.13 6.38 -9.34
N GLN A 44 11.77 5.10 -9.41
CA GLN A 44 11.86 4.32 -10.65
C GLN A 44 10.68 4.55 -11.60
N ILE A 45 9.48 4.79 -11.06
CA ILE A 45 8.23 4.80 -11.84
C ILE A 45 7.56 6.17 -11.80
N MET A 46 7.69 6.92 -10.71
CA MET A 46 6.93 8.16 -10.48
C MET A 46 7.73 9.44 -10.69
N GLU A 47 8.90 9.38 -11.32
CA GLU A 47 9.72 10.57 -11.61
C GLU A 47 10.07 11.37 -10.34
N ASN A 48 10.22 10.69 -9.20
CA ASN A 48 10.45 11.26 -7.86
C ASN A 48 9.32 12.14 -7.32
N TYR A 49 8.14 12.14 -7.95
CA TYR A 49 7.01 12.96 -7.53
C TYR A 49 5.70 12.20 -7.71
N ALA A 50 5.41 11.29 -6.78
CA ALA A 50 4.20 10.49 -6.82
C ALA A 50 2.95 11.35 -6.57
N ARG A 51 1.97 11.20 -7.46
CA ARG A 51 0.67 11.86 -7.42
C ARG A 51 -0.37 11.01 -8.15
N THR A 52 -1.63 11.09 -7.73
CA THR A 52 -2.68 10.17 -8.21
C THR A 52 -2.93 10.25 -9.72
N ASN A 53 -2.84 11.44 -10.32
CA ASN A 53 -2.95 11.60 -11.77
C ASN A 53 -1.78 10.95 -12.52
N LEU A 54 -0.57 10.94 -11.96
CA LEU A 54 0.58 10.23 -12.56
C LEU A 54 0.42 8.71 -12.41
N ILE A 55 -0.09 8.24 -11.27
CA ILE A 55 -0.41 6.81 -11.07
C ILE A 55 -1.40 6.36 -12.15
N ARG A 56 -2.49 7.11 -12.32
CA ARG A 56 -3.48 6.84 -13.37
C ARG A 56 -2.84 6.80 -14.76
N LYS A 57 -2.00 7.78 -15.09
CA LYS A 57 -1.31 7.84 -16.38
C LYS A 57 -0.42 6.61 -16.63
N ARG A 58 0.28 6.11 -15.60
CA ARG A 58 1.09 4.88 -15.69
C ARG A 58 0.23 3.65 -15.95
N ILE A 59 -0.85 3.49 -15.19
CA ILE A 59 -1.82 2.39 -15.38
C ILE A 59 -2.42 2.43 -16.79
N ASP A 60 -2.83 3.60 -17.27
CA ASP A 60 -3.39 3.77 -18.61
C ASP A 60 -2.36 3.38 -19.69
N ALA A 61 -1.10 3.81 -19.54
CA ALA A 61 -0.03 3.44 -20.46
C ALA A 61 0.21 1.92 -20.48
N TRP A 62 0.37 1.28 -19.32
CA TRP A 62 0.57 -0.18 -19.25
C TRP A 62 -0.62 -0.98 -19.76
N THR A 63 -1.83 -0.41 -19.69
CA THR A 63 -3.03 -1.00 -20.30
C THR A 63 -2.95 -0.98 -21.82
N VAL A 64 -2.61 0.16 -22.40
CA VAL A 64 -2.45 0.32 -23.86
C VAL A 64 -1.31 -0.55 -24.40
N ASP A 65 -0.20 -0.62 -23.66
CA ASP A 65 0.97 -1.41 -24.04
C ASP A 65 0.78 -2.92 -23.82
N GLY A 66 -0.36 -3.35 -23.23
CA GLY A 66 -0.63 -4.76 -22.93
C GLY A 66 0.27 -5.35 -21.83
N THR A 67 0.98 -4.51 -21.06
CA THR A 67 1.96 -4.94 -20.06
C THR A 67 1.41 -4.94 -18.64
N LEU A 68 0.16 -4.49 -18.41
CA LEU A 68 -0.44 -4.30 -17.09
C LEU A 68 -0.36 -5.53 -16.16
N GLY A 69 -0.67 -6.73 -16.67
CA GLY A 69 -0.60 -8.00 -15.92
C GLY A 69 -1.44 -8.04 -14.64
N ALA A 70 -2.69 -7.54 -14.68
CA ALA A 70 -3.54 -7.38 -13.50
C ALA A 70 -3.83 -8.70 -12.76
N GLU A 71 -3.85 -9.82 -13.47
CA GLU A 71 -4.02 -11.18 -12.94
C GLU A 71 -2.92 -11.60 -11.96
N LEU A 72 -1.77 -10.92 -11.97
CA LEU A 72 -0.67 -11.19 -11.04
C LEU A 72 -0.91 -10.63 -9.64
N TYR A 73 -2.00 -9.89 -9.44
CA TYR A 73 -2.30 -9.17 -8.20
C TYR A 73 -3.61 -9.65 -7.55
N GLU A 74 -4.16 -10.78 -7.99
CA GLU A 74 -5.43 -11.31 -7.51
C GLU A 74 -5.41 -11.63 -6.00
N ALA A 75 -4.27 -12.10 -5.46
CA ALA A 75 -4.15 -12.39 -4.04
C ALA A 75 -4.26 -11.11 -3.18
N GLU A 76 -3.61 -10.02 -3.60
CA GLU A 76 -3.65 -8.74 -2.92
C GLU A 76 -5.02 -8.08 -3.09
N LEU A 77 -5.62 -8.18 -4.29
CA LEU A 77 -6.98 -7.70 -4.51
C LEU A 77 -7.99 -8.45 -3.63
N ALA A 78 -7.90 -9.77 -3.54
CA ALA A 78 -8.74 -10.58 -2.66
C ALA A 78 -8.60 -10.17 -1.19
N TYR A 79 -7.37 -9.94 -0.74
CA TYR A 79 -7.11 -9.42 0.61
C TYR A 79 -7.80 -8.07 0.82
N TYR A 80 -7.58 -7.08 -0.05
CA TYR A 80 -8.15 -5.75 0.13
C TYR A 80 -9.68 -5.75 0.01
N ARG A 81 -10.26 -6.59 -0.85
CA ARG A 81 -11.70 -6.83 -0.88
C ARG A 81 -12.20 -7.31 0.48
N SER A 82 -11.62 -8.38 1.03
CA SER A 82 -12.03 -8.90 2.34
C SER A 82 -11.82 -7.89 3.49
N ARG A 83 -10.77 -7.06 3.42
CA ARG A 83 -10.47 -6.04 4.44
C ARG A 83 -11.49 -4.91 4.42
N TYR A 84 -11.92 -4.47 3.24
CA TYR A 84 -12.71 -3.25 3.07
C TYR A 84 -14.18 -3.51 2.75
N TYR A 85 -14.57 -4.74 2.41
CA TYR A 85 -15.94 -5.14 2.13
C TYR A 85 -16.20 -6.54 2.67
N ALA A 86 -17.18 -6.65 3.57
CA ALA A 86 -17.59 -7.90 4.20
C ALA A 86 -19.09 -7.86 4.46
N ASP A 87 -19.75 -9.02 4.38
CA ASP A 87 -21.17 -9.18 4.68
C ASP A 87 -22.11 -8.23 3.90
N GLY A 88 -21.73 -7.88 2.68
CA GLY A 88 -22.53 -7.00 1.80
C GLY A 88 -22.32 -5.50 2.02
N GLU A 89 -21.44 -5.10 2.96
CA GLU A 89 -21.21 -3.70 3.33
C GLU A 89 -19.72 -3.34 3.42
N LEU A 90 -19.41 -2.04 3.29
CA LEU A 90 -18.07 -1.54 3.53
C LEU A 90 -17.71 -1.69 5.01
N THR A 91 -16.54 -2.27 5.29
CA THR A 91 -16.07 -2.41 6.67
C THR A 91 -15.69 -1.06 7.25
N HIS A 92 -15.58 -1.00 8.58
CA HIS A 92 -15.11 0.18 9.28
C HIS A 92 -13.70 0.63 8.84
N HIS A 93 -12.89 -0.23 8.20
CA HIS A 93 -11.56 0.13 7.71
C HIS A 93 -11.60 1.04 6.47
N PHE A 94 -12.62 0.94 5.62
CA PHE A 94 -12.64 1.67 4.35
C PHE A 94 -12.67 3.20 4.53
N PRO A 95 -13.51 3.78 5.41
CA PRO A 95 -13.45 5.22 5.72
C PRO A 95 -12.08 5.67 6.26
N HIS A 96 -11.37 4.81 7.01
CA HIS A 96 -10.05 5.11 7.56
C HIS A 96 -8.93 5.12 6.51
N LEU A 97 -9.20 4.64 5.29
CA LEU A 97 -8.29 4.82 4.16
C LEU A 97 -8.15 6.31 3.77
N GLN A 98 -9.17 7.13 4.11
CA GLN A 98 -9.20 8.58 3.90
C GLN A 98 -9.00 8.98 2.43
N LEU A 99 -9.64 8.25 1.51
CA LEU A 99 -9.64 8.57 0.08
C LEU A 99 -10.17 9.99 -0.15
N ARG A 100 -9.35 10.83 -0.81
CA ARG A 100 -9.72 12.18 -1.23
C ARG A 100 -10.44 12.13 -2.58
N PRO A 101 -11.13 13.20 -3.01
CA PRO A 101 -11.76 13.25 -4.34
C PRO A 101 -10.79 12.93 -5.49
N SER A 102 -9.52 13.33 -5.38
CA SER A 102 -8.46 13.03 -6.33
C SER A 102 -8.00 11.56 -6.37
N ASP A 103 -8.44 10.76 -5.41
CA ASP A 103 -7.98 9.39 -5.19
C ASP A 103 -8.97 8.37 -5.79
N HIS A 104 -9.88 8.84 -6.65
CA HIS A 104 -10.84 8.01 -7.40
C HIS A 104 -11.74 7.13 -6.51
N ARG A 105 -12.25 7.69 -5.41
CA ARG A 105 -13.02 6.96 -4.37
C ARG A 105 -14.08 6.02 -4.93
N ASP A 106 -14.94 6.49 -5.83
CA ASP A 106 -16.06 5.70 -6.36
C ASP A 106 -15.57 4.49 -7.17
N LEU A 107 -14.46 4.65 -7.90
CA LEU A 107 -13.82 3.55 -8.64
C LEU A 107 -13.22 2.54 -7.68
N VAL A 108 -12.48 3.01 -6.66
CA VAL A 108 -11.90 2.12 -5.65
C VAL A 108 -13.01 1.34 -4.94
N GLN A 109 -14.09 1.99 -4.56
CA GLN A 109 -15.25 1.37 -3.94
C GLN A 109 -15.87 0.31 -4.86
N ALA A 110 -16.17 0.64 -6.12
CA ALA A 110 -16.77 -0.30 -7.06
C ALA A 110 -15.89 -1.56 -7.29
N VAL A 111 -14.56 -1.41 -7.28
CA VAL A 111 -13.64 -2.55 -7.38
C VAL A 111 -13.65 -3.41 -6.12
N ILE A 112 -13.65 -2.77 -4.95
CA ILE A 112 -13.67 -3.44 -3.65
C ILE A 112 -15.00 -4.20 -3.42
N GLU A 113 -16.12 -3.64 -3.86
CA GLU A 113 -17.44 -4.27 -3.82
C GLU A 113 -17.60 -5.37 -4.90
N GLY A 114 -16.67 -5.46 -5.85
CA GLY A 114 -16.75 -6.42 -6.97
C GLY A 114 -17.71 -6.01 -8.10
N VAL A 115 -18.26 -4.79 -8.05
CA VAL A 115 -19.13 -4.22 -9.10
C VAL A 115 -18.33 -3.88 -10.36
N ASN A 116 -17.05 -3.53 -10.22
CA ASN A 116 -16.13 -3.28 -11.31
C ASN A 116 -14.92 -4.22 -11.21
N ASP A 117 -14.68 -5.01 -12.26
CA ASP A 117 -13.57 -5.97 -12.29
C ASP A 117 -12.68 -5.80 -13.53
N THR A 118 -12.69 -4.64 -14.17
CA THR A 118 -11.81 -4.42 -15.34
C THR A 118 -10.33 -4.49 -14.91
N PRO A 119 -9.44 -5.12 -15.69
CA PRO A 119 -8.01 -5.21 -15.36
C PRO A 119 -7.36 -3.88 -14.98
N ARG A 120 -7.69 -2.83 -15.74
CA ARG A 120 -7.21 -1.47 -15.54
C ARG A 120 -7.65 -0.91 -14.19
N ASP A 121 -8.94 -1.01 -13.87
CA ASP A 121 -9.48 -0.40 -12.64
C ASP A 121 -9.08 -1.16 -11.39
N ARG A 122 -8.91 -2.49 -11.47
CA ARG A 122 -8.33 -3.30 -10.38
C ARG A 122 -6.95 -2.80 -10.00
N MET A 123 -6.09 -2.59 -10.99
CA MET A 123 -4.74 -2.07 -10.76
C MET A 123 -4.72 -0.63 -10.25
N LEU A 124 -5.59 0.23 -10.77
CA LEU A 124 -5.73 1.59 -10.25
C LEU A 124 -6.19 1.58 -8.79
N ALA A 125 -7.18 0.75 -8.44
CA ALA A 125 -7.68 0.63 -7.08
C ALA A 125 -6.58 0.17 -6.10
N LEU A 126 -5.80 -0.86 -6.48
CA LEU A 126 -4.66 -1.33 -5.69
C LEU A 126 -3.65 -0.20 -5.43
N LEU A 127 -3.22 0.52 -6.47
CA LEU A 127 -2.25 1.61 -6.29
C LEU A 127 -2.83 2.81 -5.54
N MET A 128 -4.14 3.10 -5.63
CA MET A 128 -4.78 4.11 -4.80
C MET A 128 -4.77 3.71 -3.32
N ILE A 129 -5.02 2.44 -3.01
CA ILE A 129 -4.91 1.93 -1.63
C ILE A 129 -3.47 2.07 -1.13
N VAL A 130 -2.47 1.57 -1.88
CA VAL A 130 -1.04 1.67 -1.54
C VAL A 130 -0.63 3.14 -1.33
N TRP A 131 -1.06 4.05 -2.22
CA TRP A 131 -0.84 5.50 -2.09
C TRP A 131 -1.40 6.06 -0.78
N ARG A 132 -2.62 5.65 -0.40
CA ARG A 132 -3.22 6.07 0.87
C ARG A 132 -2.49 5.52 2.08
N LEU A 133 -2.00 4.28 2.02
CA LEU A 133 -1.18 3.71 3.09
C LEU A 133 0.10 4.54 3.30
N ARG A 134 0.77 4.96 2.22
CA ARG A 134 1.93 5.86 2.33
C ARG A 134 1.57 7.21 2.93
N ASN A 135 0.43 7.77 2.54
CA ASN A 135 0.00 9.05 3.08
C ASN A 135 -0.40 8.94 4.55
N ASN A 136 -0.99 7.83 4.98
CA ASN A 136 -1.47 7.68 6.34
C ASN A 136 -0.38 7.17 7.31
N LEU A 137 0.73 6.60 6.81
CA LEU A 137 1.74 5.87 7.60
C LEU A 137 2.29 6.61 8.85
N PHE A 138 2.48 7.93 8.76
CA PHE A 138 3.03 8.74 9.85
C PHE A 138 2.17 9.95 10.21
N HIS A 139 0.86 9.92 9.92
CA HIS A 139 -0.02 11.03 10.27
C HIS A 139 -0.55 10.88 11.70
N GLY A 140 -0.43 11.96 12.48
CA GLY A 140 -1.10 12.11 13.78
C GLY A 140 -0.30 11.64 14.99
N ALA A 141 -0.70 12.11 16.18
CA ALA A 141 -0.10 11.75 17.47
C ALA A 141 -0.37 10.30 17.91
N LYS A 142 -1.16 9.54 17.14
CA LYS A 142 -1.63 8.18 17.45
C LYS A 142 -1.07 7.10 16.52
N TRP A 143 -0.08 7.42 15.69
CA TRP A 143 0.48 6.52 14.67
C TRP A 143 0.74 5.08 15.18
N ALA A 144 1.32 4.89 16.38
CA ALA A 144 1.55 3.54 16.91
C ALA A 144 0.28 2.74 17.26
N TYR A 145 -0.86 3.40 17.51
CA TYR A 145 -2.16 2.73 17.61
C TYR A 145 -2.65 2.33 16.21
N GLU A 146 -2.49 3.22 15.23
CA GLU A 146 -2.94 3.04 13.85
C GLU A 146 -2.11 2.01 13.07
N LEU A 147 -0.90 1.70 13.54
CA LEU A 147 -0.04 0.65 13.02
C LEU A 147 -0.39 -0.76 13.50
N ARG A 148 -1.21 -0.89 14.55
CA ARG A 148 -1.74 -2.22 14.95
C ARG A 148 -2.69 -2.72 13.87
N ASP A 149 -2.69 -4.02 13.64
CA ASP A 149 -3.52 -4.69 12.62
C ASP A 149 -3.26 -4.20 11.18
N GLN A 150 -2.07 -3.64 10.92
CA GLN A 150 -1.61 -3.23 9.59
C GLN A 150 -0.59 -4.18 8.97
N ARG A 151 -0.16 -5.24 9.69
CA ARG A 151 0.87 -6.16 9.19
C ARG A 151 0.52 -6.69 7.80
N GLU A 152 -0.61 -7.38 7.68
CA GLU A 152 -1.07 -7.93 6.40
C GLU A 152 -1.31 -6.81 5.37
N ASN A 153 -1.77 -5.64 5.83
CA ASN A 153 -2.03 -4.49 4.97
C ASN A 153 -0.76 -4.02 4.26
N PHE A 154 0.34 -3.87 5.01
CA PHE A 154 1.63 -3.50 4.46
C PHE A 154 2.32 -4.67 3.74
N SER A 155 2.15 -5.92 4.17
CA SER A 155 2.67 -7.09 3.47
C SER A 155 2.11 -7.21 2.04
N HIS A 156 0.80 -7.02 1.88
CA HIS A 156 0.17 -7.01 0.56
C HIS A 156 0.57 -5.76 -0.24
N ALA A 157 0.68 -4.59 0.39
CA ALA A 157 1.20 -3.38 -0.28
C ALA A 157 2.63 -3.58 -0.81
N ASN A 158 3.51 -4.21 -0.02
CA ASN A 158 4.88 -4.56 -0.42
C ASN A 158 4.88 -5.50 -1.63
N SER A 159 4.01 -6.51 -1.62
CA SER A 159 3.87 -7.45 -2.74
C SER A 159 3.42 -6.74 -4.02
N VAL A 160 2.46 -5.81 -3.93
CA VAL A 160 2.07 -4.95 -5.07
C VAL A 160 3.27 -4.15 -5.58
N LEU A 161 3.99 -3.45 -4.69
CA LEU A 161 5.12 -2.60 -5.07
C LEU A 161 6.26 -3.40 -5.71
N MET A 162 6.63 -4.55 -5.14
CA MET A 162 7.69 -5.41 -5.69
C MET A 162 7.36 -5.89 -7.11
N ARG A 163 6.15 -6.41 -7.35
CA ARG A 163 5.77 -6.89 -8.69
C ARG A 163 5.69 -5.77 -9.73
N ILE A 164 5.24 -4.58 -9.32
CA ILE A 164 5.24 -3.41 -10.20
C ILE A 164 6.68 -2.99 -10.52
N LEU A 165 7.58 -2.99 -9.54
CA LEU A 165 9.00 -2.67 -9.71
C LEU A 165 9.72 -3.67 -10.61
N GLU A 166 9.48 -4.97 -10.43
CA GLU A 166 10.04 -6.03 -11.29
C GLU A 166 9.62 -5.87 -12.75
N ARG A 167 8.37 -5.45 -12.98
CA ARG A 167 7.78 -5.39 -14.33
C ARG A 167 8.01 -4.06 -15.04
N HIS A 168 8.02 -2.96 -14.30
CA HIS A 168 7.99 -1.61 -14.86
C HIS A 168 9.09 -0.69 -14.30
N GLY A 169 9.82 -1.12 -13.26
CA GLY A 169 10.99 -0.42 -12.78
C GLY A 169 12.17 -0.58 -13.76
N ARG A 170 13.09 0.38 -13.76
CA ARG A 170 14.36 0.26 -14.48
C ARG A 170 15.41 -0.34 -13.56
N LEU A 171 15.07 -1.50 -13.01
CA LEU A 171 16.01 -2.32 -12.26
C LEU A 171 16.93 -2.94 -13.31
N GLY A 172 18.23 -2.62 -13.22
CA GLY A 172 19.22 -2.92 -14.27
C GLY A 172 19.34 -4.38 -14.64
#